data_AF-A0A956BCP3-F1
#
_entry.id   AF-A0A956BCP3-F1
#
_cell.length_a   1.000
_cell.length_b   1.000
_cell.length_c   1.000
_cell.angle_alpha   90.00
_cell.angle_beta   90.00
_cell.angle_gamma   90.00
#
_symmetry.space_group_name_H-M   'P 1'
#
loop_
_entity.id
_entity.type
_entity.pdbx_description
1 polymer ?
#
loop_
_entity_poly.entity_id
_entity_poly.type
_entity_poly.pdbx_seq_one_letter_code
_entity_poly.pdbx_strand_id
1 'polypeptide(L)'
;MNPTETAPGGSTEPAARPDLPTVDPAGYARGVTLEVGGMGRVVRAWDRRHGRAVALKECLSDAPAALARFEREALLTASLQHPAIVPGYEAGRW
;
A
#
# COMPACT_ATOMS: atom_id res chain seq x y z
N MET A 1 -1.01 0.05 54.79
CA MET A 1 -2.20 0.27 53.95
C MET A 1 -1.87 1.38 52.97
N ASN A 2 -1.53 1.04 51.73
CA ASN A 2 -1.45 2.02 50.63
C ASN A 2 -2.67 1.80 49.72
N PRO A 3 -3.37 2.85 49.29
CA PRO A 3 -4.55 2.73 48.45
C PRO A 3 -4.18 2.32 47.02
N THR A 4 -4.97 1.41 46.48
CA THR A 4 -4.95 0.95 45.09
C THR A 4 -5.31 2.10 44.16
N GLU A 5 -4.36 2.56 43.35
CA GLU A 5 -4.63 3.49 42.24
C GLU A 5 -4.80 2.69 40.95
N THR A 6 -6.01 2.81 40.41
CA THR A 6 -6.52 2.31 39.15
C THR A 6 -5.62 2.67 37.96
N ALA A 7 -5.05 1.66 37.31
CA ALA A 7 -4.48 1.84 35.96
C ALA A 7 -5.63 1.94 34.93
N PRO A 8 -5.72 3.01 34.13
CA PRO A 8 -6.59 2.97 32.96
C PRO A 8 -5.92 2.05 31.94
N GLY A 9 -6.64 1.02 31.49
CA GLY A 9 -6.25 0.21 30.36
C GLY A 9 -6.04 1.10 29.15
N GLY A 10 -4.77 1.32 28.80
CA GLY A 10 -4.38 1.93 27.56
C GLY A 10 -4.76 0.98 26.44
N SER A 11 -5.98 1.11 25.92
CA SER A 11 -6.31 0.70 24.57
C SER A 11 -5.31 1.41 23.68
N THR A 12 -4.24 0.71 23.31
CA THR A 12 -3.34 1.16 22.27
C THR A 12 -4.16 1.05 20.99
N GLU A 13 -4.92 2.10 20.69
CA GLU A 13 -5.40 2.32 19.33
C GLU A 13 -4.17 2.17 18.44
N PRO A 14 -4.20 1.26 17.45
CA PRO A 14 -3.07 1.12 16.56
C PRO A 14 -2.86 2.50 15.93
N ALA A 15 -1.70 3.10 16.21
CA ALA A 15 -1.31 4.41 15.72
C ALA A 15 -1.81 4.55 14.28
N ALA A 16 -2.67 5.55 14.06
CA ALA A 16 -3.31 5.81 12.77
C ALA A 16 -2.27 5.62 11.68
N ARG A 17 -2.46 4.59 10.85
CA ARG A 17 -1.54 4.34 9.73
C ARG A 17 -1.53 5.62 8.93
N PRO A 18 -0.35 6.18 8.62
CA PRO A 18 -0.31 7.38 7.81
C PRO A 18 -1.07 7.07 6.52
N ASP A 19 -2.04 7.93 6.20
CA ASP A 19 -2.70 7.95 4.91
C ASP A 19 -1.66 7.76 3.81
N LEU A 20 -1.94 6.88 2.85
CA LEU A 20 -1.07 6.69 1.70
C LEU A 20 -0.79 8.06 1.03
N PRO A 21 0.47 8.35 0.69
CA PRO A 21 0.82 9.63 0.08
C PRO A 21 0.09 9.79 -1.26
N THR A 22 -0.26 11.03 -1.59
CA THR A 22 -0.74 11.33 -2.94
C THR A 22 0.44 11.31 -3.91
N VAL A 23 0.36 10.51 -4.96
CA VAL A 23 1.42 10.32 -5.96
C VAL A 23 0.99 10.97 -7.25
N ASP A 24 1.85 11.77 -7.89
CA ASP A 24 1.56 12.29 -9.22
C ASP A 24 1.58 11.15 -10.28
N PRO A 25 0.46 10.83 -10.93
CA PRO A 25 0.38 9.76 -11.91
C PRO A 25 1.20 10.04 -13.17
N ALA A 26 1.56 11.30 -13.46
CA ALA A 26 2.44 11.65 -14.59
C ALA A 26 3.88 11.14 -14.41
N GLY A 27 4.25 10.75 -13.18
CA GLY A 27 5.49 10.04 -12.86
C GLY A 27 5.57 8.64 -13.49
N TYR A 28 4.45 8.07 -13.93
CA TYR A 28 4.39 6.74 -14.53
C TYR A 28 3.82 6.79 -15.95
N ALA A 29 4.60 6.34 -16.93
CA ALA A 29 4.07 6.07 -18.27
C ALA A 29 3.42 4.69 -18.29
N ARG A 30 2.09 4.63 -18.10
CA ARG A 30 1.30 3.40 -18.10
C ARG A 30 1.19 2.83 -19.52
N GLY A 31 1.45 1.54 -19.65
CA GLY A 31 1.35 0.77 -20.88
C GLY A 31 0.16 -0.19 -20.86
N VAL A 32 0.38 -1.40 -21.35
CA VAL A 32 -0.66 -2.44 -21.43
C VAL A 32 -1.03 -3.01 -20.07
N THR A 33 -2.31 -3.37 -19.93
CA THR A 33 -2.79 -4.20 -18.83
C THR A 33 -2.21 -5.60 -18.97
N LEU A 34 -1.57 -6.08 -17.91
CA LEU A 34 -1.02 -7.43 -17.81
C LEU A 34 -2.07 -8.40 -17.27
N GLU A 35 -2.84 -7.96 -16.27
CA GLU A 35 -3.84 -8.79 -15.61
C GLU A 35 -4.98 -7.94 -15.04
N VAL A 36 -6.19 -8.53 -14.97
CA VAL A 36 -7.34 -7.99 -14.23
C VAL A 36 -7.88 -9.10 -13.33
N GLY A 37 -8.05 -8.81 -12.05
CA GLY A 37 -8.55 -9.75 -11.05
C GLY A 37 -9.47 -9.08 -10.03
N GLY A 38 -9.89 -9.83 -9.01
CA GLY A 38 -10.96 -9.40 -8.09
C GLY A 38 -10.67 -8.13 -7.27
N MET A 39 -9.41 -7.76 -7.06
CA MET A 39 -9.04 -6.54 -6.31
C MET A 39 -8.75 -5.34 -7.22
N GLY A 40 -8.52 -5.57 -8.52
CA GLY A 40 -8.13 -4.52 -9.45
C GLY A 40 -7.34 -5.03 -10.64
N ARG A 41 -6.44 -4.20 -11.17
CA ARG A 41 -5.65 -4.55 -12.36
C ARG A 41 -4.16 -4.33 -12.14
N VAL A 42 -3.35 -5.05 -12.91
CA VAL A 42 -1.91 -4.86 -13.00
C VAL A 42 -1.59 -4.33 -14.39
N VAL A 43 -0.88 -3.20 -14.46
CA VAL A 43 -0.40 -2.62 -15.72
C VAL A 43 1.12 -2.59 -15.74
N ARG A 44 1.70 -2.82 -16.92
CA ARG A 44 3.12 -2.50 -17.14
C ARG A 44 3.26 -0.99 -17.20
N ALA A 45 4.23 -0.42 -16.51
CA ALA A 45 4.53 0.99 -16.58
C ALA A 45 6.04 1.27 -16.62
N TRP A 46 6.39 2.48 -17.05
CA TRP A 46 7.73 3.03 -16.92
C TRP A 46 7.72 4.10 -15.84
N ASP A 47 8.48 3.87 -14.77
CA ASP A 47 8.74 4.84 -13.71
C ASP A 47 9.73 5.89 -14.26
N ARG A 48 9.21 7.09 -14.55
CA ARG A 48 9.97 8.18 -15.15
C ARG A 48 10.94 8.82 -14.16
N ARG A 49 10.68 8.71 -12.86
CA ARG A 49 11.50 9.31 -11.79
C ARG A 49 12.78 8.50 -11.59
N HIS A 50 12.67 7.18 -11.65
CA HIS A 50 13.79 6.25 -11.40
C HIS A 50 14.32 5.55 -12.66
N GLY A 51 13.69 5.75 -13.82
CA GLY A 51 14.17 5.23 -15.10
C GLY A 51 14.12 3.70 -15.21
N ARG A 52 13.04 3.08 -14.74
CA ARG A 52 12.88 1.60 -14.73
C ARG A 52 11.50 1.15 -15.12
N ALA A 53 11.39 -0.09 -15.62
CA ALA A 53 10.11 -0.74 -15.81
C ALA A 53 9.55 -1.23 -14.46
N VAL A 54 8.26 -1.01 -14.24
CA VAL A 54 7.54 -1.44 -13.04
C VAL A 54 6.21 -2.07 -13.41
N ALA A 55 5.65 -2.86 -12.49
CA ALA A 55 4.24 -3.23 -12.50
C ALA A 55 3.49 -2.32 -11.54
N LEU A 56 2.41 -1.68 -12.00
CA LEU A 56 1.51 -0.92 -11.13
C LEU A 56 0.27 -1.77 -10.89
N LYS A 57 0.01 -2.10 -9.61
CA LYS A 57 -1.26 -2.68 -9.19
C LYS A 57 -2.18 -1.52 -8.81
N GLU A 58 -3.35 -1.44 -9.42
CA GLU A 58 -4.34 -0.40 -9.19
C GLU A 58 -5.60 -1.04 -8.60
N CYS A 59 -6.12 -0.51 -7.50
CA CYS A 59 -7.42 -0.96 -6.97
C CYS A 59 -8.54 -0.36 -7.82
N LEU A 60 -9.48 -1.19 -8.27
CA LEU A 60 -10.64 -0.76 -9.08
C LEU A 60 -11.93 -0.69 -8.26
N SER A 61 -11.86 -0.96 -6.96
CA SER A 61 -13.02 -0.98 -6.06
C SER A 61 -12.89 0.14 -5.04
N ASP A 62 -13.95 0.93 -4.91
CA ASP A 62 -14.06 1.97 -3.88
C ASP A 62 -14.59 1.42 -2.55
N ALA A 63 -14.84 0.11 -2.46
CA ALA A 63 -15.32 -0.51 -1.23
C ALA A 63 -14.25 -0.38 -0.12
N PRO A 64 -14.58 0.17 1.07
CA PRO A 64 -13.59 0.41 2.12
C PRO A 64 -12.80 -0.85 2.52
N ALA A 65 -13.45 -2.01 2.53
CA ALA A 65 -12.78 -3.28 2.82
C ALA A 65 -11.76 -3.70 1.74
N ALA A 66 -12.04 -3.41 0.47
CA ALA A 66 -11.14 -3.71 -0.64
C ALA A 66 -9.91 -2.79 -0.60
N LEU A 67 -10.14 -1.49 -0.38
CA LEU A 67 -9.07 -0.49 -0.22
C LEU A 67 -8.16 -0.83 0.98
N ALA A 68 -8.75 -1.15 2.14
CA ALA A 68 -7.99 -1.53 3.33
C ALA A 68 -7.17 -2.81 3.15
N ARG A 69 -7.68 -3.77 2.36
CA ARG A 69 -6.93 -4.98 2.01
C ARG A 69 -5.80 -4.67 1.03
N PHE A 70 -6.07 -3.86 0.01
CA PHE A 70 -5.11 -3.43 -0.99
C PHE A 70 -3.93 -2.67 -0.36
N GLU A 71 -4.21 -1.71 0.52
CA GLU A 71 -3.20 -0.97 1.28
C GLU A 71 -2.35 -1.92 2.13
N ARG A 72 -2.99 -2.87 2.84
CA ARG A 72 -2.28 -3.84 3.68
C ARG A 72 -1.34 -4.72 2.87
N GLU A 73 -1.78 -5.22 1.71
CA GLU A 73 -0.93 -6.01 0.82
C GLU A 73 0.27 -5.19 0.33
N ALA A 74 0.06 -3.94 -0.10
CA ALA A 74 1.13 -3.05 -0.55
C ALA A 74 2.17 -2.79 0.55
N LEU A 75 1.72 -2.47 1.77
CA LEU A 75 2.61 -2.21 2.92
C LEU A 75 3.37 -3.48 3.35
N LEU A 76 2.71 -4.64 3.36
CA LEU A 76 3.36 -5.91 3.69
C LEU A 76 4.44 -6.24 2.67
N THR A 77 4.14 -6.17 1.36
CA THR A 77 5.13 -6.43 0.32
C THR A 77 6.30 -5.44 0.38
N ALA A 78 6.05 -4.16 0.64
CA ALA A 78 7.11 -3.15 0.79
C ALA A 78 8.01 -3.40 2.01
N SER A 79 7.49 -4.06 3.06
CA SER A 79 8.26 -4.41 4.25
C SER A 79 9.18 -5.63 4.08
N LEU A 80 9.03 -6.38 2.98
CA LEU A 80 9.78 -7.61 2.73
C LEU A 80 10.98 -7.34 1.80
N GLN A 81 12.18 -7.69 2.25
CA GLN A 81 13.41 -7.60 1.46
C GLN A 81 14.06 -8.98 1.37
N HIS A 82 13.85 -9.67 0.25
CA HIS A 82 14.43 -10.98 0.00
C HIS A 82 14.59 -11.22 -1.51
N PRO A 83 15.67 -11.87 -1.99
CA PRO A 83 15.88 -12.10 -3.42
C PRO A 83 14.75 -12.84 -4.14
N ALA A 84 13.99 -13.66 -3.39
CA ALA A 84 12.85 -14.43 -3.92
C ALA A 84 11.50 -13.70 -3.80
N ILE A 85 11.46 -12.45 -3.35
CA ILE A 85 10.24 -11.65 -3.19
C ILE A 85 10.34 -10.41 -4.08
N VAL A 86 9.28 -10.12 -4.83
CA VAL A 86 9.21 -8.91 -5.66
C VAL A 86 9.19 -7.68 -4.74
N PRO A 87 10.12 -6.73 -4.90
CA PRO A 87 10.18 -5.55 -4.04
C PRO A 87 9.02 -4.59 -4.32
N GLY A 88 8.38 -4.10 -3.26
CA GLY A 88 7.49 -2.94 -3.32
C GLY A 88 8.31 -1.65 -3.32
N TYR A 89 8.09 -0.77 -4.31
CA TYR A 89 8.86 0.47 -4.44
C TYR A 89 8.15 1.72 -3.91
N GLU A 90 6.84 1.83 -4.13
CA GLU A 90 6.01 2.96 -3.73
C GLU A 90 4.58 2.44 -3.48
N ALA A 91 3.89 3.04 -2.52
CA ALA A 91 2.46 2.86 -2.30
C ALA A 91 1.84 4.25 -2.14
N GLY A 92 0.70 4.50 -2.77
CA GLY A 92 0.11 5.83 -2.84
C GLY A 92 -1.31 5.83 -3.38
N ARG A 93 -1.93 7.01 -3.34
CA ARG A 93 -3.22 7.31 -3.98
C ARG A 93 -3.04 8.42 -5.01
N TRP A 94 -3.91 8.52 -6.01
CA TRP A 94 -3.85 9.58 -7.02
C TRP A 94 -5.21 9.83 -7.65
#